data_AF-A0A059FPB9-F1
#
_entry.id   AF-A0A059FPB9-F1
#
_cell.length_a   1.000
_cell.length_b   1.000
_cell.length_c   1.000
_cell.angle_alpha   90.00
_cell.angle_beta   90.00
_cell.angle_gamma   90.00
#
_symmetry.space_group_name_H-M   'P 1'
#
loop_
_entity.id
_entity.type
_entity.pdbx_description
1 polymer ?
#
loop_
_entity_poly.entity_id
_entity_poly.type
_entity_poly.pdbx_seq_one_letter_code
_entity_poly.pdbx_strand_id
1 'polypeptide(L)'
;MFNGFALQKSIDLIEDIERNELESPLGSVDEIVAPFLDDFPDYVKRRAKQMARYYEIFYLLEDKLRSIIIDTMYDEYKDDWWDLHVPDDVKSYVKNLQNKEGDLGVSLRSKRDIDFTTFGHLVDIIRSNKDVVGVRFTSVNALQRILAVLNNVRGPIAHNTVLAPDEVARLYVAIRDLFRLIRRTYTPA
;
A
#
# COMPACT_ATOMS: atom_id res chain seq x y z
N MET A 1 -26.56 2.49 -23.74
CA MET A 1 -25.97 1.20 -23.30
C MET A 1 -24.52 1.47 -22.93
N PHE A 2 -24.05 1.01 -21.76
CA PHE A 2 -22.61 1.02 -21.48
C PHE A 2 -21.94 -0.07 -22.31
N ASN A 3 -20.86 0.26 -23.02
CA ASN A 3 -20.22 -0.64 -23.97
C ASN A 3 -19.18 -1.52 -23.25
N GLY A 4 -19.64 -2.53 -22.50
CA GLY A 4 -18.80 -3.36 -21.63
C GLY A 4 -17.60 -4.01 -22.31
N PHE A 5 -17.67 -4.27 -23.62
CA PHE A 5 -16.56 -4.78 -24.43
C PHE A 5 -15.37 -3.80 -24.53
N ALA A 6 -15.63 -2.49 -24.50
CA ALA A 6 -14.55 -1.49 -24.43
C ALA A 6 -13.94 -1.43 -23.02
N LEU A 7 -14.76 -1.55 -21.97
CA LEU A 7 -14.28 -1.58 -20.59
C LEU A 7 -13.40 -2.80 -20.32
N GLN A 8 -13.82 -3.99 -20.77
CA GLN A 8 -13.04 -5.21 -20.62
C GLN A 8 -11.66 -5.08 -21.29
N LYS A 9 -11.60 -4.58 -22.54
CA LYS A 9 -10.32 -4.33 -23.22
C LYS A 9 -9.40 -3.36 -22.50
N SER A 10 -9.95 -2.39 -21.75
CA SER A 10 -9.15 -1.51 -20.90
C SER A 10 -8.63 -2.23 -19.65
N ILE A 11 -9.40 -3.15 -19.08
CA ILE A 11 -8.96 -4.01 -17.95
C ILE A 11 -7.86 -4.97 -18.43
N ASP A 12 -8.10 -5.72 -19.52
CA ASP A 12 -7.15 -6.66 -20.11
C ASP A 12 -5.78 -5.98 -20.40
N LEU A 13 -5.83 -4.75 -20.94
CA LEU A 13 -4.63 -3.95 -21.23
C LEU A 13 -3.89 -3.48 -19.97
N ILE A 14 -4.61 -3.19 -18.88
CA ILE A 14 -3.99 -2.81 -17.60
C ILE A 14 -3.34 -4.04 -16.95
N GLU A 15 -4.02 -5.20 -16.95
CA GLU A 15 -3.45 -6.45 -16.43
C GLU A 15 -2.18 -6.88 -17.19
N ASP A 16 -2.16 -6.70 -18.51
CA ASP A 16 -0.95 -6.96 -19.31
C ASP A 16 0.15 -5.92 -19.07
N ILE A 17 -0.17 -4.63 -18.84
CA ILE A 17 0.83 -3.62 -18.47
C ILE A 17 1.44 -3.92 -17.08
N GLU A 18 0.61 -4.21 -16.07
CA GLU A 18 1.07 -4.56 -14.73
C GLU A 18 1.91 -5.85 -14.73
N ARG A 19 1.57 -6.84 -15.56
CA ARG A 19 2.41 -8.04 -15.76
C ARG A 19 3.77 -7.68 -16.35
N ASN A 20 3.82 -6.83 -17.37
CA ASN A 20 5.08 -6.38 -17.97
C ASN A 20 5.94 -5.50 -17.01
N GLU A 21 5.35 -4.79 -16.05
CA GLU A 21 6.12 -4.08 -15.01
C GLU A 21 6.68 -5.03 -13.92
N LEU A 22 6.10 -6.23 -13.77
CA LEU A 22 6.60 -7.29 -12.87
C LEU A 22 7.64 -8.22 -13.54
N GLU A 23 7.63 -8.34 -14.87
CA GLU A 23 8.57 -9.15 -15.64
C GLU A 23 9.91 -8.42 -15.85
N SER A 24 10.86 -8.66 -14.94
CA SER A 24 12.23 -8.17 -15.06
C SER A 24 12.96 -8.77 -16.28
N PRO A 25 13.75 -7.98 -17.04
CA PRO A 25 14.54 -8.48 -18.18
C PRO A 25 15.69 -9.43 -17.76
N LEU A 26 15.88 -9.66 -16.46
CA LEU A 26 16.83 -10.63 -15.89
C LEU A 26 16.15 -11.95 -15.48
N GLY A 27 14.87 -12.14 -15.78
CA GLY A 27 14.06 -13.28 -15.33
C GLY A 27 13.20 -12.95 -14.10
N SER A 28 12.51 -13.94 -13.56
CA SER A 28 11.70 -13.77 -12.35
C SER A 28 12.56 -13.48 -11.11
N VAL A 29 11.96 -12.89 -10.07
CA VAL A 29 12.66 -12.59 -8.80
C VAL A 29 13.24 -13.86 -8.16
N ASP A 30 12.55 -15.00 -8.25
CA ASP A 30 13.06 -16.28 -7.76
C ASP A 30 14.27 -16.77 -8.57
N GLU A 31 14.27 -16.64 -9.90
CA GLU A 31 15.43 -17.00 -10.75
C GLU A 31 16.65 -16.10 -10.50
N ILE A 32 16.43 -14.79 -10.32
CA ILE A 32 17.48 -13.81 -10.01
C ILE A 32 18.14 -14.10 -8.65
N VAL A 33 17.34 -14.48 -7.64
CA VAL A 33 17.81 -14.62 -6.25
C VAL A 33 18.28 -16.05 -5.93
N ALA A 34 17.73 -17.08 -6.57
CA ALA A 34 18.03 -18.49 -6.26
C ALA A 34 19.53 -18.85 -6.19
N PRO A 35 20.42 -18.39 -7.13
CA PRO A 35 21.84 -18.71 -7.07
C PRO A 35 22.55 -18.26 -5.79
N PHE A 36 22.01 -17.27 -5.09
CA PHE A 36 22.56 -16.71 -3.85
C PHE A 36 21.96 -17.34 -2.58
N LEU A 37 20.90 -18.15 -2.69
CA LEU A 37 20.19 -18.69 -1.51
C LEU A 37 20.94 -19.84 -0.82
N ASP A 38 21.82 -20.56 -1.52
CA ASP A 38 22.48 -21.75 -0.97
C ASP A 38 23.61 -21.46 0.01
N ASP A 39 24.19 -20.25 -0.03
CA ASP A 39 25.12 -19.75 0.99
C ASP A 39 24.46 -19.54 2.37
N PHE A 40 23.13 -19.53 2.45
CA PHE A 40 22.38 -19.26 3.68
C PHE A 40 21.81 -20.53 4.35
N PRO A 41 22.02 -20.72 5.67
CA PRO A 41 21.42 -21.84 6.41
C PRO A 41 19.89 -21.86 6.34
N ASP A 42 19.28 -23.05 6.28
CA ASP A 42 17.84 -23.20 6.08
C ASP A 42 16.96 -22.51 7.14
N TYR A 43 17.45 -22.36 8.38
CA TYR A 43 16.71 -21.64 9.41
C TYR A 43 16.65 -20.12 9.12
N VAL A 44 17.65 -19.57 8.43
CA VAL A 44 17.64 -18.19 7.93
C VAL A 44 16.70 -18.10 6.73
N LYS A 45 16.79 -19.04 5.77
CA LYS A 45 15.86 -19.12 4.62
C LYS A 45 14.38 -19.19 5.07
N ARG A 46 14.07 -19.99 6.10
CA ARG A 46 12.71 -20.06 6.70
C ARG A 46 12.27 -18.74 7.33
N ARG A 47 13.15 -18.05 8.07
CA ARG A 47 12.87 -16.72 8.65
C ARG A 47 12.64 -15.67 7.57
N ALA A 48 13.45 -15.65 6.51
CA ALA A 48 13.28 -14.75 5.38
C ALA A 48 11.92 -14.96 4.68
N LYS A 49 11.54 -16.22 4.40
CA LYS A 49 10.21 -16.54 3.83
C LYS A 49 9.06 -16.13 4.75
N GLN A 50 9.20 -16.24 6.08
CA GLN A 50 8.21 -15.73 7.03
C GLN A 50 8.09 -14.19 6.97
N MET A 51 9.22 -13.48 6.94
CA MET A 51 9.24 -12.01 6.87
C MET A 51 8.69 -11.47 5.54
N ALA A 52 8.97 -12.15 4.43
CA ALA A 52 8.39 -11.82 3.11
C ALA A 52 6.86 -11.84 3.13
N ARG A 53 6.23 -12.84 3.80
CA ARG A 53 4.78 -12.88 3.97
C ARG A 53 4.22 -11.73 4.81
N TYR A 54 5.01 -11.13 5.71
CA TYR A 54 4.63 -9.90 6.41
C TYR A 54 4.78 -8.66 5.51
N TYR A 55 5.87 -8.55 4.74
CA TYR A 55 6.02 -7.47 3.76
C TYR A 55 4.87 -7.46 2.72
N GLU A 56 4.51 -8.63 2.20
CA GLU A 56 3.42 -8.82 1.23
C GLU A 56 2.07 -8.30 1.74
N ILE A 57 1.65 -8.68 2.96
CA ILE A 57 0.38 -8.17 3.51
C ILE A 57 0.46 -6.67 3.84
N PHE A 58 1.65 -6.14 4.18
CA PHE A 58 1.83 -4.70 4.35
C PHE A 58 1.71 -3.94 3.03
N TYR A 59 2.28 -4.45 1.93
CA TYR A 59 2.12 -3.91 0.57
C TYR A 59 0.64 -3.87 0.17
N LEU A 60 -0.05 -5.02 0.26
CA LEU A 60 -1.47 -5.16 -0.09
C LEU A 60 -2.39 -4.28 0.75
N LEU A 61 -2.03 -3.95 2.00
CA LEU A 61 -2.83 -3.08 2.86
C LEU A 61 -2.56 -1.59 2.64
N GLU A 62 -1.31 -1.19 2.37
CA GLU A 62 -1.01 0.21 2.03
C GLU A 62 -1.64 0.56 0.69
N ASP A 63 -1.50 -0.30 -0.33
CA ASP A 63 -2.17 -0.14 -1.63
C ASP A 63 -3.70 -0.08 -1.50
N LYS A 64 -4.32 -1.04 -0.81
CA LYS A 64 -5.78 -1.06 -0.64
C LYS A 64 -6.31 0.22 0.00
N LEU A 65 -5.56 0.82 0.92
CA LEU A 65 -5.92 2.10 1.54
C LEU A 65 -5.70 3.28 0.60
N ARG A 66 -4.60 3.29 -0.17
CA ARG A 66 -4.36 4.28 -1.24
C ARG A 66 -5.50 4.27 -2.24
N SER A 67 -5.86 3.11 -2.78
CA SER A 67 -6.96 2.96 -3.74
C SER A 67 -8.30 3.45 -3.18
N ILE A 68 -8.65 3.12 -1.93
CA ILE A 68 -9.87 3.65 -1.27
C ILE A 68 -9.86 5.20 -1.17
N ILE A 69 -8.70 5.81 -0.92
CA ILE A 69 -8.54 7.27 -0.92
C ILE A 69 -8.67 7.82 -2.35
N ILE A 70 -7.93 7.28 -3.32
CA ILE A 70 -7.96 7.71 -4.73
C ILE A 70 -9.38 7.67 -5.26
N ASP A 71 -10.08 6.53 -5.12
CA ASP A 71 -11.49 6.34 -5.53
C ASP A 71 -12.35 7.54 -5.06
N THR A 72 -12.38 7.76 -3.74
CA THR A 72 -13.35 8.68 -3.11
C THR A 72 -12.98 10.13 -3.26
N MET A 73 -11.68 10.45 -3.24
CA MET A 73 -11.20 11.81 -3.43
C MET A 73 -11.34 12.26 -4.88
N TYR A 74 -11.11 11.37 -5.85
CA TYR A 74 -11.34 11.66 -7.26
C TYR A 74 -12.84 11.69 -7.61
N ASP A 75 -13.67 10.84 -7.01
CA ASP A 75 -15.13 10.85 -7.19
C ASP A 75 -15.78 12.17 -6.73
N GLU A 76 -15.32 12.77 -5.63
CA GLU A 76 -15.81 14.07 -5.16
C GLU A 76 -15.09 15.24 -5.86
N TYR A 77 -13.75 15.29 -5.80
CA TYR A 77 -12.96 16.49 -6.12
C TYR A 77 -12.22 16.45 -7.46
N LYS A 78 -12.30 15.36 -8.23
CA LYS A 78 -11.60 15.16 -9.52
C LYS A 78 -10.09 15.37 -9.37
N ASP A 79 -9.39 15.86 -10.40
CA ASP A 79 -7.93 15.94 -10.44
C ASP A 79 -7.34 16.85 -9.34
N ASP A 80 -8.05 17.91 -8.94
CA ASP A 80 -7.61 18.88 -7.93
C ASP A 80 -7.51 18.31 -6.50
N TRP A 81 -7.94 17.07 -6.27
CA TRP A 81 -8.05 16.45 -4.94
C TRP A 81 -6.72 16.42 -4.17
N TRP A 82 -5.60 16.23 -4.85
CA TRP A 82 -4.29 16.17 -4.21
C TRP A 82 -3.90 17.56 -3.68
N ASP A 83 -3.82 18.55 -4.57
CA ASP A 83 -3.30 19.88 -4.21
C ASP A 83 -4.22 20.64 -3.25
N LEU A 84 -5.54 20.52 -3.39
CA LEU A 84 -6.50 21.26 -2.57
C LEU A 84 -6.89 20.57 -1.26
N HIS A 85 -6.91 19.22 -1.21
CA HIS A 85 -7.50 18.48 -0.08
C HIS A 85 -6.52 17.57 0.69
N VAL A 86 -5.29 17.36 0.21
CA VAL A 86 -4.24 16.69 1.01
C VAL A 86 -3.53 17.71 1.92
N PRO A 87 -3.28 17.39 3.20
CA PRO A 87 -2.54 18.26 4.13
C PRO A 87 -1.16 18.70 3.62
N ASP A 88 -0.79 19.95 3.91
CA ASP A 88 0.45 20.56 3.41
C ASP A 88 1.73 19.92 3.97
N ASP A 89 1.67 19.33 5.17
CA ASP A 89 2.76 18.54 5.74
C ASP A 89 2.97 17.21 5.00
N VAL A 90 1.88 16.54 4.63
CA VAL A 90 1.91 15.34 3.77
C VAL A 90 2.44 15.66 2.37
N LYS A 91 1.93 16.71 1.71
CA LYS A 91 2.44 17.16 0.40
C LYS A 91 3.93 17.54 0.47
N SER A 92 4.34 18.26 1.52
CA SER A 92 5.74 18.63 1.76
C SER A 92 6.64 17.41 2.00
N TYR A 93 6.18 16.41 2.75
CA TYR A 93 6.92 15.16 2.93
C TYR A 93 7.13 14.44 1.59
N VAL A 94 6.06 14.26 0.82
CA VAL A 94 6.11 13.60 -0.49
C VAL A 94 7.07 14.34 -1.42
N LYS A 95 6.99 15.67 -1.51
CA LYS A 95 7.84 16.44 -2.41
C LYS A 95 9.32 16.38 -2.02
N ASN A 96 9.63 16.44 -0.72
CA ASN A 96 10.99 16.28 -0.23
C ASN A 96 11.55 14.87 -0.49
N LEU A 97 10.71 13.83 -0.41
CA LEU A 97 11.14 12.46 -0.71
C LEU A 97 11.36 12.24 -2.21
N GLN A 98 10.49 12.78 -3.07
CA GLN A 98 10.66 12.79 -4.53
C GLN A 98 11.96 13.47 -4.96
N ASN A 99 12.21 14.69 -4.45
CA ASN A 99 13.42 15.44 -4.75
C ASN A 99 14.66 14.62 -4.34
N LYS A 100 14.66 14.06 -3.12
CA LYS A 100 15.75 13.22 -2.61
C LYS A 100 16.00 11.96 -3.44
N GLU A 101 14.97 11.31 -4.00
CA GLU A 101 15.15 10.17 -4.91
C GLU A 101 15.74 10.62 -6.26
N GLY A 102 15.29 11.75 -6.81
CA GLY A 102 15.87 12.35 -8.02
C GLY A 102 17.33 12.77 -7.85
N ASP A 103 17.68 13.39 -6.72
CA ASP A 103 19.05 13.82 -6.37
C ASP A 103 20.03 12.65 -6.24
N LEU A 104 19.53 11.44 -5.96
CA LEU A 104 20.32 10.20 -5.91
C LEU A 104 20.55 9.56 -7.30
N GLY A 105 19.96 10.12 -8.37
CA GLY A 105 20.08 9.60 -9.73
C GLY A 105 19.39 8.25 -9.96
N VAL A 106 18.50 7.83 -9.06
CA VAL A 106 17.70 6.61 -9.18
C VAL A 106 16.33 6.91 -9.80
N SER A 107 15.71 5.89 -10.39
CA SER A 107 14.30 5.99 -10.79
C SER A 107 13.42 6.30 -9.58
N LEU A 108 12.53 7.29 -9.70
CA LEU A 108 11.48 7.55 -8.71
C LEU A 108 10.62 6.30 -8.52
N ARG A 109 10.26 5.97 -7.28
CA ARG A 109 9.47 4.77 -6.94
C ARG A 109 8.10 4.67 -7.62
N SER A 110 7.52 5.80 -8.04
CA SER A 110 6.20 5.89 -8.70
C SER A 110 6.03 7.26 -9.36
N LYS A 111 5.05 7.36 -10.25
CA LYS A 111 4.52 8.60 -10.85
C LYS A 111 3.38 9.22 -10.03
N ARG A 112 2.79 8.49 -9.07
CA ARG A 112 1.67 8.96 -8.23
C ARG A 112 2.21 9.45 -6.88
N ASP A 113 1.96 10.70 -6.53
CA ASP A 113 2.38 11.30 -5.26
C ASP A 113 1.93 10.49 -4.02
N ILE A 114 0.74 9.87 -4.08
CA ILE A 114 0.23 9.04 -3.00
C ILE A 114 1.10 7.80 -2.71
N ASP A 115 1.91 7.29 -3.64
CA ASP A 115 2.79 6.14 -3.39
C ASP A 115 4.02 6.48 -2.52
N PHE A 116 4.28 7.76 -2.30
CA PHE A 116 5.30 8.27 -1.37
C PHE A 116 4.74 8.44 0.06
N THR A 117 3.44 8.21 0.28
CA THR A 117 2.81 8.27 1.61
C THR A 117 3.08 7.01 2.44
N THR A 118 2.96 7.15 3.77
CA THR A 118 2.97 6.04 4.74
C THR A 118 1.59 5.88 5.37
N PHE A 119 1.31 4.78 6.08
CA PHE A 119 0.11 4.62 6.92
C PHE A 119 -0.23 5.82 7.83
N GLY A 120 0.77 6.55 8.33
CA GLY A 120 0.56 7.79 9.07
C GLY A 120 -0.05 8.89 8.19
N HIS A 121 0.57 9.17 7.05
CA HIS A 121 0.07 10.15 6.09
C HIS A 121 -1.30 9.76 5.50
N LEU A 122 -1.57 8.46 5.32
CA LEU A 122 -2.89 7.94 4.95
C LEU A 122 -3.94 8.20 6.05
N VAL A 123 -3.57 8.05 7.33
CA VAL A 123 -4.42 8.45 8.48
C VAL A 123 -4.74 9.94 8.40
N ASP A 124 -3.78 10.79 8.07
CA ASP A 124 -3.96 12.25 8.05
C ASP A 124 -4.82 12.72 6.87
N ILE A 125 -4.66 12.12 5.69
CA ILE A 125 -5.57 12.34 4.54
C ILE A 125 -7.00 11.94 4.91
N ILE A 126 -7.21 10.76 5.49
CA ILE A 126 -8.55 10.28 5.90
C ILE A 126 -9.13 11.12 7.05
N ARG A 127 -8.29 11.67 7.93
CA ARG A 127 -8.68 12.52 9.05
C ARG A 127 -9.19 13.89 8.58
N SER A 128 -8.49 14.51 7.63
CA SER A 128 -8.89 15.80 7.06
C SER A 128 -10.12 15.65 6.14
N ASN A 129 -10.20 14.54 5.39
CA ASN A 129 -11.28 14.27 4.44
C ASN A 129 -12.30 13.24 4.98
N LYS A 130 -12.56 13.28 6.29
CA LYS A 130 -13.39 12.29 7.01
C LYS A 130 -14.81 12.15 6.45
N ASP A 131 -15.38 13.22 5.89
CA ASP A 131 -16.76 13.26 5.43
C ASP A 131 -16.92 12.70 4.00
N VAL A 132 -15.80 12.57 3.26
CA VAL A 132 -15.71 11.92 1.95
C VAL A 132 -15.14 10.50 2.09
N VAL A 133 -13.88 10.37 2.50
CA VAL A 133 -13.19 9.06 2.56
C VAL A 133 -13.71 8.20 3.72
N GLY A 134 -14.07 8.84 4.85
CA GLY A 134 -14.53 8.15 6.04
C GLY A 134 -15.86 7.40 5.87
N VAL A 135 -16.66 7.71 4.84
CA VAL A 135 -17.89 6.96 4.51
C VAL A 135 -17.60 5.53 4.09
N ARG A 136 -16.38 5.22 3.63
CA ARG A 136 -15.91 3.87 3.31
C ARG A 136 -15.60 3.04 4.56
N PHE A 137 -15.64 3.63 5.75
CA PHE A 137 -15.30 2.99 7.03
C PHE A 137 -16.45 3.03 8.04
N THR A 138 -16.53 2.06 8.96
CA THR A 138 -17.52 2.08 10.05
C THR A 138 -17.10 2.98 11.23
N SER A 139 -15.80 3.24 11.41
CA SER A 139 -15.29 4.23 12.37
C SER A 139 -13.88 4.70 12.03
N VAL A 140 -13.72 5.98 11.67
CA VAL A 140 -12.40 6.61 11.42
C VAL A 140 -11.53 6.60 12.69
N ASN A 141 -12.12 6.85 13.87
CA ASN A 141 -11.38 6.84 15.14
C ASN A 141 -10.84 5.44 15.49
N ALA A 142 -11.53 4.36 15.07
CA ALA A 142 -11.01 3.00 15.20
C ALA A 142 -9.91 2.71 14.17
N LEU A 143 -10.09 3.18 12.92
CA LEU A 143 -9.10 3.05 11.85
C LEU A 143 -7.75 3.67 12.26
N GLN A 144 -7.78 4.90 12.78
CA GLN A 144 -6.58 5.61 13.29
C GLN A 144 -5.76 4.75 14.27
N ARG A 145 -6.41 4.11 15.25
CA ARG A 145 -5.73 3.24 16.23
C ARG A 145 -5.13 1.99 15.58
N ILE A 146 -5.83 1.41 14.60
CA ILE A 146 -5.36 0.21 13.89
C ILE A 146 -4.17 0.55 12.98
N LEU A 147 -4.25 1.65 12.22
CA LEU A 147 -3.16 2.08 11.34
C LEU A 147 -1.91 2.53 12.14
N ALA A 148 -2.09 3.09 13.33
CA ALA A 148 -0.97 3.33 14.27
C ALA A 148 -0.29 2.02 14.72
N VAL A 149 -1.05 0.96 15.02
CA VAL A 149 -0.50 -0.37 15.34
C VAL A 149 0.25 -0.95 14.14
N LEU A 150 -0.33 -0.89 12.93
CA LEU A 150 0.35 -1.34 11.72
C LEU A 150 1.65 -0.55 11.48
N ASN A 151 1.64 0.78 11.64
CA ASN A 151 2.83 1.61 11.45
C ASN A 151 3.96 1.28 12.45
N ASN A 152 3.62 0.90 13.69
CA ASN A 152 4.62 0.43 14.66
C ASN A 152 5.22 -0.94 14.26
N VAL A 153 4.38 -1.89 13.83
CA VAL A 153 4.83 -3.23 13.40
C VAL A 153 5.61 -3.19 12.08
N ARG A 154 5.36 -2.19 11.23
CA ARG A 154 6.10 -1.94 9.97
C ARG A 154 7.60 -1.78 10.21
N GLY A 155 8.01 -1.11 11.29
CA GLY A 155 9.43 -0.77 11.54
C GLY A 155 10.34 -1.99 11.54
N PRO A 156 10.13 -2.98 12.43
CA PRO A 156 10.89 -4.23 12.44
C PRO A 156 10.93 -4.96 11.09
N ILE A 157 9.80 -5.00 10.35
CA ILE A 157 9.72 -5.63 9.02
C ILE A 157 10.63 -4.89 8.03
N ALA A 158 10.55 -3.56 7.96
CA ALA A 158 11.36 -2.73 7.06
C ALA A 158 12.86 -2.76 7.40
N HIS A 159 13.22 -3.10 8.65
CA HIS A 159 14.61 -3.31 9.08
C HIS A 159 15.06 -4.78 8.98
N ASN A 160 14.30 -5.65 8.30
CA ASN A 160 14.61 -7.08 8.10
C ASN A 160 14.78 -7.88 9.41
N THR A 161 14.13 -7.47 10.51
CA THR A 161 14.20 -8.16 11.81
C THR A 161 12.98 -9.04 12.05
N VAL A 162 13.19 -10.20 12.71
CA VAL A 162 12.11 -11.14 13.00
C VAL A 162 11.16 -10.56 14.04
N LEU A 163 9.86 -10.51 13.71
CA LEU A 163 8.83 -10.08 14.66
C LEU A 163 8.77 -10.99 15.90
N ALA A 164 8.66 -10.37 17.08
CA ALA A 164 8.36 -11.08 18.32
C ALA A 164 6.94 -11.68 18.28
N PRO A 165 6.66 -12.81 18.97
CA PRO A 165 5.36 -13.48 18.93
C PRO A 165 4.17 -12.56 19.27
N ASP A 166 4.32 -11.68 20.24
CA ASP A 166 3.28 -10.72 20.63
C ASP A 166 2.97 -9.71 19.51
N GLU A 167 3.98 -9.29 18.76
CA GLU A 167 3.79 -8.36 17.63
C GLU A 167 3.15 -9.06 16.42
N VAL A 168 3.40 -10.36 16.23
CA VAL A 168 2.64 -11.19 15.27
C VAL A 168 1.18 -11.31 15.69
N ALA A 169 0.89 -11.45 17.00
CA ALA A 169 -0.47 -11.47 17.52
C ALA A 169 -1.17 -10.11 17.37
N ARG A 170 -0.49 -8.99 17.68
CA ARG A 170 -1.00 -7.63 17.41
C ARG A 170 -1.31 -7.41 15.93
N LEU A 171 -0.39 -7.82 15.05
CA LEU A 171 -0.55 -7.72 13.60
C LEU A 171 -1.79 -8.46 13.12
N TYR A 172 -1.98 -9.71 13.54
CA TYR A 172 -3.16 -10.51 13.19
C TYR A 172 -4.48 -9.82 13.61
N VAL A 173 -4.54 -9.28 14.84
CA VAL A 173 -5.72 -8.55 15.33
C VAL A 173 -5.95 -7.27 14.53
N ALA A 174 -4.89 -6.47 14.30
CA ALA A 174 -4.96 -5.23 13.54
C ALA A 174 -5.44 -5.44 12.10
N ILE A 175 -4.92 -6.44 11.39
CA ILE A 175 -5.37 -6.80 10.03
C ILE A 175 -6.86 -7.21 10.05
N ARG A 176 -7.23 -8.13 10.94
CA ARG A 176 -8.60 -8.64 11.02
C ARG A 176 -9.61 -7.55 11.34
N ASP A 177 -9.24 -6.60 12.20
CA ASP A 177 -10.13 -5.51 12.61
C ASP A 177 -10.15 -4.38 11.56
N LEU A 178 -9.07 -4.14 10.80
CA LEU A 178 -9.08 -3.29 9.60
C LEU A 178 -10.11 -3.77 8.57
N PHE A 179 -10.11 -5.06 8.24
CA PHE A 179 -11.10 -5.66 7.33
C PHE A 179 -12.54 -5.66 7.86
N ARG A 180 -12.76 -5.41 9.16
CA ARG A 180 -14.09 -5.17 9.75
C ARG A 180 -14.52 -3.70 9.71
N LEU A 181 -13.56 -2.78 9.62
CA LEU A 181 -13.86 -1.35 9.48
C LEU A 181 -14.18 -0.97 8.03
N ILE A 182 -13.50 -1.55 7.05
CA ILE A 182 -13.76 -1.31 5.62
C ILE A 182 -15.19 -1.79 5.31
N ARG A 183 -16.07 -0.85 4.95
CA ARG A 183 -17.41 -1.18 4.44
C ARG A 183 -17.22 -1.87 3.09
N ARG A 184 -17.74 -3.10 2.96
CA ARG A 184 -17.88 -3.73 1.66
C ARG A 184 -18.81 -2.88 0.82
N THR A 185 -18.37 -2.48 -0.38
CA THR A 185 -19.29 -2.06 -1.42
C THR A 185 -20.26 -3.19 -1.69
N TYR A 186 -21.54 -2.86 -1.90
CA TYR A 186 -22.55 -3.86 -2.26
C TYR A 186 -22.27 -4.31 -3.69
N THR A 187 -21.71 -5.50 -3.87
CA THR A 187 -21.73 -6.19 -5.15
C THR A 187 -23.16 -6.66 -5.40
N PRO A 188 -23.87 -6.20 -6.45
CA PRO A 188 -25.08 -6.86 -6.88
C PRO A 188 -24.75 -8.29 -7.32
N ALA A 189 -25.65 -9.23 -7.02
CA ALA A 189 -25.66 -10.56 -7.60
C ALA A 189 -26.49 -10.58 -8.89
#